data_AF-A0A962S708-F1
#
_entry.id   AF-A0A962S708-F1
#
_cell.length_a   1.000
_cell.length_b   1.000
_cell.length_c   1.000
_cell.angle_alpha   90.00
_cell.angle_beta   90.00
_cell.angle_gamma   90.00
#
_symmetry.space_group_name_H-M   'P 1'
#
loop_
_entity.id
_entity.type
_entity.pdbx_description
1 polymer ?
#
loop_
_entity_poly.entity_id
_entity_poly.type
_entity_poly.pdbx_seq_one_letter_code
_entity_poly.pdbx_strand_id
1 'polypeptide(L)'
;MELARLPRMVEVLMDTGGVVQYELDFGKDAKGRVRITGFVRAGLVLECQRCLETMTLPVNSTLDLVVIQVPAEAERIPGECEPVLAGDDGLSVVDLIEEELLLAIPLVPMHSREICSMFSSGTDAELPKRSREESHRVNPFAILSSLKSDRKN
;
A
#
# COMPACT_ATOMS: atom_id res chain seq x y z
N MET A 1 15.99 -10.27 -8.34
CA MET A 1 15.18 -11.43 -7.88
C MET A 1 13.82 -11.36 -8.55
N GLU A 2 13.22 -12.47 -8.96
CA GLU A 2 11.87 -12.46 -9.56
C GLU A 2 10.80 -12.20 -8.50
N LEU A 3 9.76 -11.41 -8.84
CA LEU A 3 8.63 -11.14 -7.93
C LEU A 3 7.87 -12.42 -7.57
N ALA A 4 7.81 -13.39 -8.49
CA ALA A 4 7.18 -14.70 -8.25
C ALA A 4 7.82 -15.51 -7.10
N ARG A 5 9.00 -15.12 -6.60
CA ARG A 5 9.66 -15.76 -5.44
C ARG A 5 9.24 -15.17 -4.10
N LEU A 6 8.39 -14.15 -4.10
CA LEU A 6 7.88 -13.47 -2.91
C LEU A 6 6.43 -13.92 -2.68
N PRO A 7 6.18 -14.89 -1.78
CA PRO A 7 4.90 -15.57 -1.68
C PRO A 7 3.73 -14.64 -1.31
N ARG A 8 3.93 -13.68 -0.39
CA ARG A 8 2.92 -12.69 0.00
C ARG A 8 2.71 -11.65 -1.10
N MET A 9 3.73 -11.34 -1.90
CA MET A 9 3.54 -10.48 -3.08
C MET A 9 2.67 -11.14 -4.14
N VAL A 10 2.83 -12.45 -4.37
CA VAL A 10 2.01 -13.19 -5.35
C VAL A 10 0.51 -13.09 -5.03
N GLU A 11 0.12 -12.96 -3.77
CA GLU A 11 -1.26 -12.82 -3.34
C GLU A 11 -1.87 -11.43 -3.63
N VAL A 12 -1.02 -10.40 -3.78
CA VAL A 12 -1.46 -8.98 -3.88
C VAL A 12 -1.30 -8.43 -5.30
N LEU A 13 -0.34 -8.95 -6.07
CA LEU A 13 -0.03 -8.47 -7.40
C LEU A 13 -0.96 -9.06 -8.47
N MET A 14 -1.34 -8.23 -9.43
CA MET A 14 -2.07 -8.66 -10.64
C MET A 14 -1.15 -9.33 -11.67
N ASP A 15 0.15 -9.04 -11.62
CA ASP A 15 1.19 -9.67 -12.44
C ASP A 15 2.49 -9.82 -11.61
N THR A 16 3.07 -11.02 -11.68
CA THR A 16 4.28 -11.42 -10.93
C THR A 16 5.50 -11.61 -11.84
N GLY A 17 5.38 -11.32 -13.15
CA GLY A 17 6.46 -11.46 -14.13
C GLY A 17 7.59 -10.42 -14.00
N GLY A 18 7.45 -9.44 -13.09
CA GLY A 18 8.47 -8.43 -12.84
C GLY A 18 9.64 -8.92 -11.97
N VAL A 19 10.61 -8.02 -11.79
CA VAL A 19 11.81 -8.27 -10.98
C VAL A 19 11.97 -7.21 -9.90
N VAL A 20 12.51 -7.65 -8.76
CA VAL A 20 12.99 -6.82 -7.66
C VAL A 20 14.50 -6.62 -7.80
N GLN A 21 14.92 -5.37 -7.78
CA GLN A 21 16.31 -4.95 -7.68
C GLN A 21 16.59 -4.52 -6.23
N TYR A 22 17.69 -4.99 -5.67
CA TYR A 22 18.06 -4.64 -4.30
C TYR A 22 19.57 -4.70 -4.11
N GLU A 23 20.04 -3.95 -3.13
CA GLU A 23 21.40 -4.00 -2.61
C GLU A 23 21.31 -3.90 -1.10
N LEU A 24 22.04 -4.75 -0.37
CA LEU A 24 22.07 -4.78 1.07
C LEU A 24 23.52 -4.82 1.54
N ASP A 25 23.88 -3.89 2.41
CA ASP A 25 25.16 -3.87 3.13
C ASP A 25 24.93 -4.29 4.58
N PHE A 26 25.82 -5.16 5.08
CA PHE A 26 25.73 -5.74 6.40
C PHE A 26 26.95 -5.32 7.22
N GLY A 27 26.69 -4.62 8.33
CA GLY A 27 27.73 -4.09 9.18
C GLY A 27 27.42 -4.25 10.66
N LYS A 28 28.28 -3.65 11.49
CA LYS A 28 28.03 -3.45 12.90
C LYS A 28 28.01 -1.97 13.21
N ASP A 29 27.07 -1.54 14.04
CA ASP A 29 27.04 -0.17 14.55
C ASP A 29 28.10 0.07 15.64
N ALA A 30 28.18 1.31 16.13
CA ALA A 30 29.13 1.68 17.19
C ALA A 30 28.93 0.92 18.52
N LYS A 31 27.77 0.27 18.72
CA LYS A 31 27.45 -0.55 19.88
C LYS A 31 27.60 -2.05 19.60
N GLY A 32 28.11 -2.41 18.42
CA GLY A 32 28.34 -3.80 18.00
C GLY A 32 27.10 -4.54 17.53
N ARG A 33 25.96 -3.86 17.37
CA ARG A 33 24.70 -4.46 16.86
C ARG A 33 24.78 -4.62 15.35
N VAL A 34 24.14 -5.66 14.82
CA VAL A 34 24.08 -5.86 13.37
C VAL A 34 23.20 -4.77 12.75
N ARG A 35 23.74 -4.05 11.77
CA ARG A 35 23.04 -3.03 11.00
C ARG A 35 22.96 -3.47 9.54
N ILE A 36 21.81 -3.24 8.92
CA ILE A 36 21.55 -3.54 7.51
C ILE A 36 21.14 -2.24 6.84
N THR A 37 21.86 -1.83 5.80
CA THR A 37 21.49 -0.67 4.99
C THR A 37 21.34 -1.06 3.53
N GLY A 38 20.60 -0.30 2.75
CA GLY A 38 20.45 -0.63 1.34
C GLY A 38 19.24 -0.01 0.67
N PHE A 39 18.80 -0.64 -0.42
CA PHE A 39 17.60 -0.25 -1.13
C PHE A 39 16.86 -1.44 -1.74
N VAL A 40 15.58 -1.22 -2.01
CA VAL A 40 14.70 -2.14 -2.74
C VAL A 40 13.92 -1.35 -3.79
N ARG A 41 13.89 -1.85 -5.03
CA ARG A 41 13.18 -1.26 -6.16
C ARG A 41 12.41 -2.31 -6.93
N ALA A 42 11.17 -2.00 -7.27
CA ALA A 42 10.33 -2.86 -8.10
C ALA A 42 9.22 -2.04 -8.78
N GLY A 43 8.72 -2.54 -9.90
CA GLY A 43 7.44 -2.10 -10.46
C GLY A 43 6.37 -3.10 -10.06
N LEU A 44 5.45 -2.71 -9.18
CA LEU A 44 4.38 -3.56 -8.68
C LEU A 44 3.12 -3.34 -9.51
N VAL A 45 2.64 -4.39 -10.18
CA VAL A 45 1.37 -4.33 -10.93
C VAL A 45 0.23 -4.68 -9.98
N LEU A 46 -0.61 -3.70 -9.67
CA LEU A 46 -1.69 -3.76 -8.70
C LEU A 46 -3.04 -3.47 -9.36
N GLU A 47 -4.13 -3.82 -8.69
CA GLU A 47 -5.46 -3.37 -9.09
C GLU A 47 -5.76 -1.99 -8.49
N CYS A 48 -6.15 -1.04 -9.34
CA CYS A 48 -6.66 0.24 -8.88
C CYS A 48 -8.04 0.04 -8.23
N GLN A 49 -8.16 0.29 -6.92
CA GLN A 49 -9.40 0.16 -6.15
C GLN A 49 -10.49 1.19 -6.51
N ARG A 50 -10.25 2.05 -7.51
CA ARG A 50 -11.23 3.01 -8.03
C ARG A 50 -11.82 2.60 -9.36
N CYS A 51 -10.99 2.30 -10.37
CA CYS A 51 -11.46 1.89 -11.70
C CYS A 51 -11.44 0.37 -11.92
N LEU A 52 -10.85 -0.40 -11.01
CA LEU A 52 -10.64 -1.85 -11.12
C LEU A 52 -9.76 -2.28 -12.30
N GLU A 53 -8.99 -1.34 -12.85
CA GLU A 53 -7.99 -1.61 -13.88
C GLU A 53 -6.60 -1.78 -13.27
N THR A 54 -5.73 -2.46 -14.01
CA THR A 54 -4.32 -2.64 -13.61
C THR A 54 -3.58 -1.31 -13.59
N MET A 55 -2.76 -1.10 -12.57
CA MET A 55 -1.86 0.04 -12.42
C MET A 55 -0.45 -0.43 -12.06
N THR A 56 0.58 0.30 -12.49
CA THR A 56 1.96 0.05 -12.04
C THR A 56 2.33 1.06 -10.96
N LEU A 57 2.68 0.55 -9.78
CA LEU A 57 3.23 1.32 -8.67
C LEU A 57 4.77 1.17 -8.68
N PRO A 58 5.53 2.22 -9.01
CA PRO A 58 6.99 2.19 -8.85
C PRO A 58 7.35 2.31 -7.38
N VAL A 59 8.06 1.32 -6.85
CA VAL A 59 8.61 1.32 -5.49
C VAL A 59 10.11 1.60 -5.57
N ASN A 60 10.57 2.52 -4.72
CA ASN A 60 11.98 2.82 -4.50
C ASN A 60 12.18 3.18 -3.02
N SER A 61 12.44 2.15 -2.22
CA SER A 61 12.63 2.24 -0.78
C SER A 61 14.10 2.12 -0.40
N THR A 62 14.48 2.80 0.68
CA THR A 62 15.79 2.67 1.32
C THR A 62 15.64 2.00 2.67
N LEU A 63 16.56 1.11 3.01
CA LEU A 63 16.59 0.36 4.27
C LEU A 63 17.68 0.91 5.17
N ASP A 64 17.36 1.10 6.45
CA ASP A 64 18.33 1.36 7.52
C ASP A 64 17.86 0.70 8.82
N LEU A 65 18.26 -0.56 8.99
CA LEU A 65 17.72 -1.45 9.99
C LEU A 65 18.76 -1.85 11.03
N VAL A 66 18.32 -2.03 12.28
CA VAL A 66 19.12 -2.65 13.34
C VAL A 66 18.45 -3.95 13.77
N VAL A 67 19.20 -5.05 13.71
CA VAL A 67 18.70 -6.36 14.09
C VAL A 67 18.62 -6.47 15.61
N ILE A 68 17.44 -6.86 16.11
CA ILE A 68 17.15 -7.10 17.52
C ILE A 68 16.71 -8.56 17.74
N GLN A 69 16.89 -9.05 18.96
CA GLN A 69 16.52 -10.43 19.33
C GLN A 69 15.20 -10.50 20.12
N VAL A 70 14.84 -9.42 20.80
CA VAL A 70 13.56 -9.32 21.53
C VAL A 70 12.92 -7.95 21.30
N PRO A 71 11.57 -7.85 21.28
CA PRO A 71 10.89 -6.57 21.04
C PRO A 71 11.30 -5.44 21.99
N ALA A 72 11.63 -5.78 23.25
CA ALA A 72 12.07 -4.80 24.24
C ALA A 72 13.38 -4.07 23.88
N GLU A 73 14.17 -4.58 22.92
CA GLU A 73 15.38 -3.87 22.47
C GLU A 73 15.08 -2.69 21.54
N ALA A 74 13.89 -2.66 20.92
CA ALA A 74 13.47 -1.60 20.00
C ALA A 74 13.56 -0.20 20.63
N GLU A 75 13.22 -0.08 21.92
CA GLU A 75 13.29 1.18 22.69
C GLU A 75 14.71 1.76 22.81
N ARG A 76 15.74 0.94 22.58
CA ARG A 76 17.16 1.32 22.65
C ARG A 76 17.77 1.62 21.27
N ILE A 77 16.97 1.52 20.22
CA ILE A 77 17.40 1.81 18.84
C ILE A 77 17.28 3.33 18.61
N PRO A 78 18.30 3.98 18.00
CA PRO A 78 18.19 5.39 17.62
C PRO A 78 17.00 5.59 16.68
N GLY A 79 16.29 6.71 16.80
CA GLY A 79 15.09 6.97 15.97
C GLY A 79 15.34 7.13 14.47
N GLU A 80 16.61 7.18 14.06
CA GLU A 80 17.03 7.23 12.64
C GLU A 80 17.08 5.84 11.99
N CYS A 81 17.10 4.76 12.79
CA CYS A 81 17.12 3.39 12.30
C CYS A 81 15.88 2.63 12.74
N GLU A 82 15.44 1.68 11.93
CA GLU A 82 14.27 0.86 12.24
C GLU A 82 14.70 -0.49 12.86
N PRO A 83 14.07 -0.91 13.96
CA PRO A 83 14.34 -2.22 14.55
C PRO A 83 13.75 -3.34 13.67
N VAL A 84 14.53 -4.39 13.40
CA VAL A 84 14.04 -5.63 12.78
C VAL A 84 14.28 -6.82 13.71
N LEU A 85 13.22 -7.53 14.04
CA LEU A 85 13.30 -8.71 14.91
C LEU A 85 13.79 -9.91 14.11
N ALA A 86 14.94 -10.47 14.49
CA ALA A 86 15.38 -11.76 13.96
C ALA A 86 14.66 -12.90 14.68
N GLY A 87 14.26 -13.92 13.93
CA GLY A 87 13.77 -15.17 14.48
C GLY A 87 14.92 -16.05 14.99
N ASP A 88 14.56 -17.20 15.56
CA ASP A 88 15.54 -18.17 16.10
C ASP A 88 16.53 -18.67 15.03
N ASP A 89 16.07 -18.79 13.78
CA ASP A 89 16.87 -19.20 12.62
C ASP A 89 17.59 -18.01 11.92
N GLY A 90 17.50 -16.81 12.49
CA GLY A 90 18.05 -15.58 11.94
C GLY A 90 17.04 -14.75 11.14
N LEU A 91 17.55 -13.96 10.18
CA LEU A 91 16.75 -13.05 9.35
C LEU A 91 16.74 -13.52 7.89
N SER A 92 15.55 -13.73 7.33
CA SER A 92 15.37 -14.03 5.91
C SER A 92 15.46 -12.75 5.08
N VAL A 93 16.40 -12.71 4.14
CA VAL A 93 16.52 -11.59 3.19
C VAL A 93 15.30 -11.52 2.26
N VAL A 94 14.71 -12.68 1.92
CA VAL A 94 13.52 -12.74 1.07
C VAL A 94 12.34 -12.08 1.79
N ASP A 95 12.12 -12.44 3.06
CA ASP A 95 11.02 -11.92 3.87
C ASP A 95 11.22 -10.43 4.15
N LEU A 96 12.48 -10.00 4.35
CA LEU A 96 12.82 -8.60 4.55
C LEU A 96 12.47 -7.74 3.34
N ILE A 97 12.87 -8.19 2.14
CA ILE A 97 12.57 -7.50 0.88
C ILE A 97 11.06 -7.49 0.63
N GLU A 98 10.39 -8.60 0.90
CA GLU A 98 8.95 -8.72 0.73
C GLU A 98 8.17 -7.80 1.67
N GLU A 99 8.55 -7.72 2.94
CA GLU A 99 7.94 -6.80 3.91
C GLU A 99 8.13 -5.34 3.47
N GLU A 100 9.32 -4.96 3.03
CA GLU A 100 9.58 -3.60 2.53
C GLU A 100 8.69 -3.24 1.33
N LEU A 101 8.53 -4.18 0.38
CA LEU A 101 7.64 -3.96 -0.76
C LEU A 101 6.16 -3.88 -0.35
N LEU A 102 5.71 -4.70 0.60
CA LEU A 102 4.35 -4.65 1.14
C LEU A 102 4.07 -3.32 1.83
N LEU A 103 5.00 -2.83 2.64
CA LEU A 103 4.88 -1.56 3.36
C LEU A 103 4.81 -0.36 2.41
N ALA A 104 5.44 -0.45 1.24
CA ALA A 104 5.34 0.58 0.20
C ALA A 104 3.97 0.63 -0.50
N ILE A 105 3.14 -0.42 -0.39
CA ILE A 105 1.82 -0.46 -1.01
C ILE A 105 0.85 0.42 -0.19
N PRO A 106 0.18 1.41 -0.80
CA PRO A 106 -0.81 2.21 -0.09
C PRO A 106 -2.00 1.35 0.34
N LEU A 107 -2.62 1.69 1.47
CA LEU A 107 -3.81 1.00 1.99
C LEU A 107 -4.93 0.85 0.93
N VAL A 108 -5.06 1.83 0.04
CA VAL A 108 -5.99 1.80 -1.08
C VAL A 108 -5.25 2.19 -2.36
N PRO A 109 -4.74 1.22 -3.15
CA PRO A 109 -4.05 1.49 -4.40
C PRO A 109 -4.96 2.16 -5.42
N MET A 110 -4.54 3.30 -5.94
CA MET A 110 -5.28 4.03 -6.97
C MET A 110 -4.34 4.72 -7.93
N HIS A 111 -4.74 4.78 -9.19
CA HIS A 111 -4.17 5.72 -10.15
C HIS A 111 -4.21 7.17 -9.62
N SER A 112 -3.31 8.01 -10.14
CA SER A 112 -3.45 9.46 -9.98
C SER A 112 -4.82 9.92 -10.51
N ARG A 113 -5.30 11.06 -10.01
CA ARG A 113 -6.64 11.57 -10.40
C ARG A 113 -6.78 11.79 -11.90
N GLU A 114 -5.70 12.21 -12.55
CA GLU A 114 -5.67 12.54 -13.98
C GLU A 114 -5.79 11.30 -14.89
N ILE A 115 -5.26 10.16 -14.44
CA ILE A 115 -5.20 8.93 -15.24
C ILE A 115 -6.48 8.10 -15.07
N CYS A 116 -7.13 8.20 -13.91
CA CYS A 116 -8.23 7.31 -13.61
C CYS A 116 -9.53 7.73 -14.30
N SER A 117 -9.94 6.91 -15.27
CA SER A 117 -11.11 7.07 -16.15
C SER A 117 -12.41 7.45 -15.45
N MET A 118 -12.63 7.06 -14.19
CA MET A 118 -13.83 7.45 -13.43
C MET A 118 -13.94 8.96 -13.14
N PHE A 119 -12.85 9.73 -13.21
CA PHE A 119 -12.88 11.20 -13.08
C PHE A 119 -12.92 11.92 -14.43
N SER A 120 -12.54 11.27 -15.52
CA SER A 120 -12.49 11.86 -16.87
C SER A 120 -13.87 12.20 -17.45
N SER A 121 -14.95 11.80 -16.76
CA SER A 121 -16.34 12.13 -17.12
C SER A 121 -16.89 13.38 -16.42
N GLY A 122 -16.03 14.12 -15.70
CA GLY A 122 -16.39 15.32 -14.96
C GLY A 122 -15.54 16.53 -15.37
N THR A 123 -15.29 16.73 -16.67
CA THR A 123 -14.95 18.07 -17.16
C THR A 123 -16.04 19.04 -16.75
N ASP A 124 -15.64 20.24 -16.35
CA ASP A 124 -16.44 21.44 -16.09
C ASP A 124 -17.61 21.63 -17.07
N ALA A 125 -18.68 20.85 -16.92
CA ALA A 125 -20.00 21.26 -17.36
C ALA A 125 -20.35 22.39 -16.39
N GLU A 126 -20.19 23.63 -16.86
CA GLU A 126 -20.84 24.79 -16.28
C GLU A 126 -22.18 24.32 -15.70
N LEU A 127 -22.31 24.36 -14.36
CA LEU A 127 -23.57 24.13 -13.71
C LEU A 127 -24.58 24.99 -14.47
N PRO A 128 -25.57 24.41 -15.20
CA PRO A 128 -26.57 25.24 -15.82
C PRO A 128 -27.20 25.99 -14.66
N LYS A 129 -27.11 27.33 -14.71
CA LYS A 129 -27.73 28.22 -13.71
C LYS A 129 -29.13 27.68 -13.49
N ARG A 130 -29.37 27.08 -12.33
CA ARG A 130 -30.67 26.49 -12.01
C ARG A 130 -31.67 27.63 -11.94
N SER A 131 -32.36 27.90 -13.05
CA SER A 131 -33.69 28.48 -12.97
C SER A 131 -34.51 27.52 -12.13
N ARG A 132 -35.11 28.08 -11.09
CA ARG A 132 -35.80 27.39 -10.01
C ARG A 132 -37.13 26.89 -10.55
N GLU A 133 -37.12 25.73 -11.19
CA GLU A 133 -38.33 24.99 -11.54
C GLU A 133 -38.30 23.66 -10.80
N GLU A 134 -39.21 23.56 -9.83
CA GLU A 134 -39.47 22.39 -9.00
C GLU A 134 -39.93 21.22 -9.87
N SER A 135 -38.96 20.50 -10.46
CA SER A 135 -39.23 19.16 -10.94
C SER A 135 -39.26 18.22 -9.74
N HIS A 136 -40.44 17.61 -9.57
CA HIS A 136 -40.81 16.62 -8.59
C HIS A 136 -39.82 15.44 -8.61
N ARG A 137 -38.72 15.55 -7.85
CA ARG A 137 -37.78 14.45 -7.67
C ARG A 137 -38.38 13.45 -6.71
N VAL A 138 -39.02 12.41 -7.25
CA VAL A 138 -39.32 11.21 -6.45
C VAL A 138 -37.97 10.70 -5.93
N ASN A 139 -37.82 10.69 -4.61
CA ASN A 139 -36.59 10.26 -3.97
C ASN A 139 -36.34 8.77 -4.35
N PRO A 140 -35.24 8.42 -5.02
CA PRO A 140 -34.96 7.04 -5.43
C PRO A 140 -34.78 6.09 -4.25
N PHE A 141 -34.58 6.63 -3.04
CA PHE A 141 -34.51 5.91 -1.77
C PHE A 141 -35.80 6.01 -0.96
N ALA A 142 -36.91 6.47 -1.54
CA ALA A 142 -38.22 6.56 -0.86
C ALA A 142 -38.65 5.22 -0.25
N ILE A 143 -38.24 4.10 -0.86
CA ILE A 143 -38.49 2.73 -0.38
C ILE A 143 -37.79 2.43 0.96
N LEU A 144 -36.67 3.12 1.26
CA LEU A 144 -35.95 2.96 2.54
C LEU A 144 -36.69 3.59 3.73
N SER A 145 -37.66 4.48 3.47
CA SER A 145 -38.49 5.09 4.52
C SER A 145 -39.36 4.04 5.23
N SER A 146 -39.81 3.04 4.48
CA SER A 146 -40.64 1.93 4.98
C SER A 146 -39.91 1.06 6.01
N LEU A 147 -38.59 0.95 5.90
CA LEU A 147 -37.73 0.15 6.79
C LEU A 147 -37.42 0.85 8.13
N LYS A 148 -37.80 2.12 8.30
CA LYS A 148 -37.61 2.87 9.56
C LYS A 148 -38.78 2.66 10.53
N SER A 149 -39.92 2.18 10.05
CA SER A 149 -41.16 2.03 10.81
C SER A 149 -41.34 0.62 11.41
N ASP A 150 -40.60 -0.37 10.92
CA ASP A 150 -40.68 -1.77 11.37
C ASP A 150 -39.71 -2.14 12.50
N ARG A 151 -39.03 -1.16 13.12
CA ARG A 151 -38.27 -1.38 14.35
C ARG A 151 -39.04 -0.85 15.56
N LYS A 152 -40.17 -1.51 15.83
CA LYS A 152 -40.73 -1.65 17.17
C LYS A 152 -40.64 -3.13 17.56
N ASN A 153 -39.43 -3.57 17.86
CA ASN A 153 -39.16 -4.58 18.88
C ASN A 153 -37.73 -4.40 19.39
#